data_AF-A0A060H0E0-F1
#
_entry.id   AF-A0A060H0E0-F1
#
_cell.length_a   1.000
_cell.length_b   1.000
_cell.length_c   1.000
_cell.angle_alpha   90.00
_cell.angle_beta   90.00
_cell.angle_gamma   90.00
#
_symmetry.space_group_name_H-M   'P 1'
#
loop_
_entity.id
_entity.type
_entity.pdbx_description
1 polymer ?
#
loop_
_entity_poly.entity_id
_entity_poly.type
_entity_poly.pdbx_seq_one_letter_code
_entity_poly.pdbx_strand_id
1 'polypeptide(L)'
;MSAVKILRPADPNTWKALAQRLQTLGERAVVVGIPAAHNARTEDGIGSAGLLAVHELGAPERGIPERSVVRRSISEHQDKYVALHRQHLRAVLRDAMTVETALDTLGAVAAGDVQATIRHADLPPLRQQTIQRKGSSAPLIDTGQMLQSITYEVRDAED
;
A
#
# COMPACT_ATOMS: atom_id res chain seq x y z
N MET A 1 38.08 -10.24 -45.94
CA MET A 1 38.12 -9.70 -44.56
C MET A 1 37.34 -10.66 -43.68
N SER A 2 37.98 -11.29 -42.70
CA SER A 2 37.32 -12.23 -41.76
C SER A 2 36.57 -11.45 -40.69
N ALA A 3 35.31 -11.81 -40.45
CA ALA A 3 34.47 -11.16 -39.44
C ALA A 3 35.07 -11.31 -38.04
N VAL A 4 35.19 -10.20 -37.30
CA VAL A 4 35.59 -10.20 -35.89
C VAL A 4 34.34 -10.30 -35.04
N LYS A 5 34.25 -11.34 -34.21
CA LYS A 5 33.12 -11.57 -33.32
C LYS A 5 33.32 -10.72 -32.05
N ILE A 6 32.48 -9.71 -31.85
CA ILE A 6 32.44 -8.97 -30.58
C ILE A 6 31.79 -9.87 -29.55
N LEU A 7 32.60 -10.45 -28.66
CA LEU A 7 32.09 -11.18 -27.50
C LEU A 7 31.46 -10.16 -26.56
N ARG A 8 30.15 -10.22 -26.38
CA ARG A 8 29.47 -9.52 -25.28
C ARG A 8 29.84 -10.31 -24.02
N PRO A 9 30.56 -9.74 -23.03
CA PRO A 9 30.90 -10.44 -21.80
C PRO A 9 29.64 -10.49 -20.94
N ALA A 10 28.72 -11.38 -21.30
CA ALA A 10 27.52 -11.59 -20.54
C ALA A 10 27.58 -13.02 -20.00
N ASP A 11 28.03 -13.13 -18.75
CA ASP A 11 28.10 -14.41 -18.04
C ASP A 11 26.69 -15.03 -18.01
N PRO A 12 26.52 -16.29 -18.46
CA PRO A 12 25.26 -17.01 -18.37
C PRO A 12 24.63 -16.97 -16.98
N ASN A 13 25.44 -16.92 -15.91
CA ASN A 13 24.96 -16.81 -14.54
C ASN A 13 24.32 -15.45 -14.26
N THR A 14 24.85 -14.36 -14.83
CA THR A 14 24.27 -13.01 -14.71
C THR A 14 22.91 -12.94 -15.38
N TRP A 15 22.75 -13.57 -16.56
CA TRP A 15 21.44 -13.63 -17.22
C TRP A 15 20.43 -14.48 -16.45
N LYS A 16 20.86 -15.61 -15.91
CA LYS A 16 20.01 -16.45 -15.07
C LYS A 16 19.54 -15.70 -13.82
N ALA A 17 20.46 -14.99 -13.15
CA ALA A 17 20.14 -14.19 -11.97
C ALA A 17 19.18 -13.04 -12.32
N LEU A 18 19.36 -12.37 -13.46
CA LEU A 18 18.46 -11.32 -13.92
C LEU A 18 17.05 -11.86 -14.21
N ALA A 19 16.96 -13.00 -14.90
CA ALA A 19 15.68 -13.64 -15.20
C ALA A 19 14.93 -14.02 -13.91
N GLN A 20 15.64 -14.59 -12.92
CA GLN A 20 15.07 -14.91 -11.61
C GLN A 20 14.53 -13.67 -10.89
N ARG A 21 15.27 -12.55 -10.89
CA ARG A 21 14.80 -11.29 -10.27
C ARG A 21 13.55 -10.74 -10.94
N LEU A 22 13.49 -10.80 -12.27
CA LEU A 22 12.31 -10.35 -13.02
C LEU A 22 11.10 -11.26 -12.76
N GLN A 23 11.31 -12.56 -12.64
CA GLN A 23 10.27 -13.51 -12.26
C GLN A 23 9.74 -13.19 -10.85
N THR A 24 10.61 -13.04 -9.85
CA THR A 24 10.20 -12.67 -8.48
C THR A 24 9.47 -11.32 -8.42
N LEU A 25 9.85 -10.35 -9.25
CA LEU A 25 9.13 -9.08 -9.37
C LEU A 25 7.72 -9.24 -9.94
N GLY A 26 7.53 -10.17 -10.88
CA GLY A 26 6.21 -10.45 -11.47
C GLY A 26 5.32 -11.30 -10.57
N GLU A 27 5.91 -12.15 -9.75
CA GLU A 27 5.22 -13.05 -8.83
C GLU A 27 4.83 -12.36 -7.51
N ARG A 28 5.35 -11.15 -7.21
CA ARG A 28 5.06 -10.46 -5.95
C ARG A 28 4.29 -9.16 -6.15
N ALA A 29 3.36 -8.90 -5.24
CA ALA A 29 2.55 -7.71 -5.18
C ALA A 29 2.65 -7.03 -3.81
N VAL A 30 2.44 -5.72 -3.80
CA VAL A 30 2.32 -4.92 -2.59
C VAL A 30 0.84 -4.67 -2.32
N VAL A 31 0.37 -5.08 -1.15
CA VAL A 31 -0.99 -4.85 -0.68
C VAL A 31 -0.95 -3.83 0.45
N VAL A 32 -1.81 -2.82 0.41
CA VAL A 32 -1.89 -1.75 1.42
C VAL A 32 -3.22 -1.84 2.14
N GLY A 33 -3.21 -1.77 3.47
CA GLY A 33 -4.41 -1.87 4.30
C GLY A 33 -4.09 -2.18 5.75
N ILE A 34 -4.91 -3.02 6.37
CA ILE A 34 -4.70 -3.50 7.74
C ILE A 34 -4.49 -5.03 7.69
N PRO A 35 -3.23 -5.51 7.66
CA PRO A 35 -2.92 -6.93 7.72
C PRO A 35 -3.47 -7.57 8.99
N ALA A 36 -3.65 -8.90 8.97
CA ALA A 36 -4.15 -9.66 10.10
C ALA A 36 -3.33 -9.42 11.39
N ALA A 37 -2.00 -9.27 11.24
CA ALA A 37 -1.08 -8.98 12.35
C ALA A 37 -1.34 -7.62 13.02
N HIS A 38 -1.91 -6.66 12.30
CA HIS A 38 -2.21 -5.31 12.80
C HIS A 38 -3.72 -5.07 13.02
N ASN A 39 -4.53 -6.13 12.91
CA ASN A 39 -5.99 -6.06 13.05
C ASN A 39 -6.43 -6.17 14.52
N ALA A 40 -6.02 -5.21 15.34
CA ALA A 40 -6.46 -5.13 16.73
C ALA A 40 -8.00 -5.02 16.78
N ARG A 41 -8.62 -5.83 17.64
CA ARG A 41 -10.07 -5.89 17.83
C ARG A 41 -10.52 -4.85 18.85
N THR A 42 -11.65 -4.20 18.57
CA THR A 42 -12.37 -3.40 19.56
C THR A 42 -13.08 -4.31 20.57
N GLU A 43 -13.54 -3.75 21.68
CA GLU A 43 -14.31 -4.46 22.71
C GLU A 43 -15.57 -5.14 22.14
N ASP A 44 -16.15 -4.57 21.08
CA ASP A 44 -17.32 -5.11 20.35
C ASP A 44 -16.96 -6.24 19.36
N GLY A 45 -15.70 -6.67 19.32
CA GLY A 45 -15.21 -7.78 18.50
C GLY A 45 -14.91 -7.44 17.03
N ILE A 46 -15.16 -6.20 16.60
CA ILE A 46 -14.84 -5.74 15.24
C ILE A 46 -13.36 -5.33 15.19
N GLY A 47 -12.60 -5.94 14.29
CA GLY A 47 -11.21 -5.55 14.01
C GLY A 47 -11.12 -4.18 13.32
N SER A 48 -9.99 -3.49 13.50
CA SER A 48 -9.69 -2.24 12.79
C SER A 48 -9.84 -2.37 11.27
N ALA A 49 -9.52 -3.55 10.70
CA ALA A 49 -9.75 -3.85 9.28
C ALA A 49 -11.24 -3.84 8.90
N GLY A 50 -12.10 -4.40 9.74
CA GLY A 50 -13.55 -4.40 9.52
C GLY A 50 -14.15 -2.99 9.65
N LEU A 51 -13.66 -2.22 10.63
CA LEU A 51 -14.05 -0.82 10.81
C LEU A 51 -13.65 0.03 9.59
N LEU A 52 -12.42 -0.14 9.10
CA LEU A 52 -11.95 0.51 7.88
C LEU A 52 -12.82 0.13 6.69
N ALA A 53 -13.15 -1.15 6.50
CA ALA A 53 -13.98 -1.60 5.38
C ALA A 53 -15.39 -0.98 5.41
N VAL A 54 -16.03 -0.93 6.59
CA VAL A 54 -17.34 -0.29 6.77
C VAL A 54 -17.28 1.19 6.40
N HIS A 55 -16.20 1.88 6.77
CA HIS A 55 -16.04 3.29 6.43
C HIS A 55 -15.65 3.50 4.96
N GLU A 56 -14.77 2.67 4.41
CA GLU A 56 -14.29 2.75 3.03
C GLU A 56 -15.42 2.59 2.00
N LEU A 57 -16.42 1.74 2.30
CA LEU A 57 -17.58 1.48 1.44
C LEU A 57 -18.85 2.22 1.88
N GLY A 58 -18.88 2.69 3.14
CA GLY A 58 -20.09 3.19 3.77
C GLY A 58 -21.06 2.07 4.16
N ALA A 59 -22.05 2.43 4.99
CA ALA A 59 -23.18 1.57 5.32
C ALA A 59 -24.45 2.42 5.38
N PRO A 60 -25.08 2.73 4.22
CA PRO A 60 -26.24 3.60 4.14
C PRO A 60 -27.42 3.14 4.99
N GLU A 61 -27.67 1.82 5.08
CA GLU A 61 -28.71 1.22 5.92
C GLU A 61 -28.54 1.53 7.42
N ARG A 62 -27.31 1.84 7.85
CA ARG A 62 -26.97 2.23 9.22
C ARG A 62 -26.70 3.73 9.37
N GLY A 63 -26.95 4.52 8.33
CA GLY A 63 -26.68 5.96 8.31
C GLY A 63 -25.19 6.31 8.39
N ILE A 64 -24.30 5.40 7.97
CA ILE A 64 -22.85 5.63 7.93
C ILE A 64 -22.48 6.04 6.51
N PRO A 65 -22.03 7.29 6.27
CA PRO A 65 -21.58 7.70 4.95
C PRO A 65 -20.26 7.01 4.59
N GLU A 66 -20.03 6.87 3.28
CA GLU A 66 -18.76 6.44 2.72
C GLU A 66 -17.65 7.45 3.06
N ARG A 67 -16.48 6.93 3.45
CA ARG A 67 -15.25 7.67 3.73
C ARG A 67 -14.10 6.94 3.05
N SER A 68 -14.12 6.94 1.71
CA SER A 68 -13.07 6.29 0.91
C SER A 68 -11.73 6.99 1.13
N VAL A 69 -10.83 6.31 1.84
CA VAL A 69 -9.48 6.76 2.15
C VAL A 69 -8.45 5.89 1.44
N VAL A 70 -8.69 4.59 1.33
CA VAL A 70 -7.76 3.67 0.66
C VAL A 70 -7.87 3.83 -0.85
N ARG A 71 -9.06 3.61 -1.43
CA ARG A 71 -9.22 3.69 -2.91
C ARG A 71 -8.91 5.09 -3.42
N ARG A 72 -9.38 6.11 -2.71
CA ARG A 72 -9.08 7.51 -3.02
C ARG A 72 -7.58 7.78 -3.02
N SER A 73 -6.88 7.44 -1.94
CA SER A 73 -5.43 7.65 -1.83
C SER A 73 -4.68 6.97 -2.96
N ILE A 74 -5.00 5.70 -3.25
CA ILE A 74 -4.32 4.93 -4.29
C ILE A 74 -4.57 5.53 -5.68
N SER A 75 -5.80 5.94 -5.96
CA SER A 75 -6.17 6.60 -7.23
C SER A 75 -5.43 7.93 -7.40
N GLU A 76 -5.43 8.79 -6.37
CA GLU A 76 -4.79 10.11 -6.42
C GLU A 76 -3.27 10.03 -6.57
N HIS A 77 -2.63 8.97 -6.06
CA HIS A 77 -1.17 8.77 -6.09
C HIS A 77 -0.71 7.75 -7.14
N GLN A 78 -1.58 7.30 -8.04
CA GLN A 78 -1.27 6.25 -9.01
C GLN A 78 -0.01 6.56 -9.84
N ASP A 79 0.08 7.79 -10.38
CA ASP A 79 1.21 8.21 -11.19
C ASP A 79 2.53 8.23 -10.39
N LYS A 80 2.47 8.62 -9.12
CA LYS A 80 3.60 8.59 -8.19
C LYS A 80 4.10 7.15 -8.00
N TYR A 81 3.20 6.20 -7.78
CA TYR A 81 3.57 4.80 -7.61
C TYR A 81 4.13 4.18 -8.88
N VAL A 82 3.56 4.49 -10.05
CA VAL A 82 4.09 4.05 -11.34
C VAL A 82 5.49 4.60 -11.59
N ALA A 83 5.73 5.88 -11.27
CA ALA A 83 7.05 6.50 -11.41
C ALA A 83 8.07 5.86 -10.46
N LEU A 84 7.70 5.67 -9.19
CA LEU A 84 8.55 5.04 -8.17
C LEU A 84 8.89 3.60 -8.54
N HIS A 85 7.90 2.83 -8.99
CA HIS A 85 8.10 1.44 -9.43
C HIS A 85 9.04 1.36 -10.64
N ARG A 86 8.89 2.26 -11.64
CA ARG A 86 9.83 2.35 -12.78
C ARG A 86 11.25 2.67 -12.33
N GLN A 87 11.42 3.55 -11.34
CA GLN A 87 12.73 3.87 -10.78
C GLN A 87 13.35 2.66 -10.08
N HIS A 88 12.58 1.97 -9.23
CA HIS A 88 13.03 0.77 -8.53
C HIS A 88 13.37 -0.36 -9.49
N LEU A 89 12.55 -0.60 -10.53
CA LEU A 89 12.86 -1.59 -11.56
C LEU A 89 14.22 -1.33 -12.22
N ARG A 90 14.52 -0.07 -12.59
CA ARG A 90 15.85 0.28 -13.13
C ARG A 90 16.99 0.09 -12.14
N ALA A 91 16.74 0.20 -10.84
CA ALA A 91 17.74 -0.06 -9.80
C ALA A 91 17.98 -1.56 -9.64
N VAL A 92 16.92 -2.37 -9.62
CA VAL A 92 17.00 -3.84 -9.56
C VAL A 92 17.71 -4.42 -10.78
N LEU A 93 17.40 -3.92 -11.98
CA LEU A 93 18.06 -4.33 -13.23
C LEU A 93 19.57 -4.05 -13.24
N ARG A 94 20.02 -3.06 -12.46
CA ARG A 94 21.43 -2.67 -12.34
C ARG A 94 22.10 -3.22 -11.08
N ASP A 95 21.42 -4.12 -10.36
CA ASP A 95 21.91 -4.68 -9.09
C ASP A 95 22.17 -3.63 -8.00
N ALA A 96 21.54 -2.46 -8.10
CA ALA A 96 21.69 -1.36 -7.14
C ALA A 96 20.66 -1.43 -5.99
N MET A 97 19.68 -2.33 -6.08
CA MET A 97 18.58 -2.52 -5.12
C MET A 97 18.03 -3.94 -5.27
N THR A 98 17.62 -4.58 -4.16
CA THR A 98 16.95 -5.89 -4.23
C THR A 98 15.47 -5.72 -4.53
N VAL A 99 14.82 -6.81 -4.97
CA VAL A 99 13.37 -6.84 -5.23
C VAL A 99 12.59 -6.54 -3.96
N GLU A 100 13.02 -7.10 -2.83
CA GLU A 100 12.42 -6.91 -1.52
C GLU A 100 12.47 -5.42 -1.12
N THR A 101 13.64 -4.79 -1.18
CA THR A 101 13.77 -3.36 -0.84
C THR A 101 12.92 -2.47 -1.75
N ALA A 102 12.83 -2.80 -3.04
CA ALA A 102 11.99 -2.08 -3.99
C ALA A 102 10.51 -2.14 -3.63
N LEU A 103 9.99 -3.33 -3.31
CA LEU A 103 8.59 -3.55 -2.96
C LEU A 103 8.27 -2.99 -1.56
N ASP A 104 9.17 -3.16 -0.60
CA ASP A 104 9.05 -2.58 0.75
C ASP A 104 8.99 -1.06 0.71
N THR A 105 9.87 -0.43 -0.07
CA THR A 105 9.87 1.03 -0.21
C THR A 105 8.56 1.52 -0.83
N LEU A 106 8.07 0.83 -1.87
CA LEU A 106 6.80 1.16 -2.50
C LEU A 106 5.62 1.03 -1.51
N GLY A 107 5.58 -0.05 -0.74
CA GLY A 107 4.54 -0.29 0.25
C GLY A 107 4.57 0.71 1.40
N ALA A 108 5.74 1.05 1.91
CA ALA A 108 5.90 2.05 2.96
C ALA A 108 5.40 3.43 2.52
N VAL A 109 5.73 3.84 1.28
CA VAL A 109 5.24 5.09 0.69
C VAL A 109 3.72 5.06 0.56
N ALA A 110 3.16 3.99 0.02
CA ALA A 110 1.72 3.89 -0.19
C ALA A 110 0.93 3.84 1.14
N ALA A 111 1.42 3.12 2.15
CA ALA A 111 0.83 3.14 3.49
C ALA A 111 0.87 4.54 4.12
N GLY A 112 1.99 5.25 3.95
CA GLY A 112 2.13 6.64 4.40
C GLY A 112 1.13 7.59 3.72
N ASP A 113 0.91 7.43 2.41
CA ASP A 113 -0.05 8.23 1.65
C ASP A 113 -1.50 7.96 2.10
N VAL A 114 -1.85 6.70 2.41
CA VAL A 114 -3.17 6.35 2.98
C VAL A 114 -3.32 6.98 4.37
N GLN A 115 -2.30 6.90 5.22
CA GLN A 115 -2.31 7.54 6.53
C GLN A 115 -2.47 9.07 6.43
N ALA A 116 -1.80 9.71 5.47
CA ALA A 116 -1.95 11.14 5.19
C ALA A 116 -3.36 11.47 4.71
N THR A 117 -3.94 10.63 3.85
CA THR A 117 -5.31 10.77 3.35
C THR A 117 -6.31 10.70 4.51
N ILE A 118 -6.15 9.77 5.46
CA ILE A 118 -7.00 9.71 6.65
C ILE A 118 -6.94 11.00 7.48
N ARG A 119 -5.76 11.64 7.57
CA ARG A 119 -5.56 12.88 8.36
C ARG A 119 -6.08 14.14 7.68
N HIS A 120 -6.02 14.19 6.34
CA HIS A 120 -6.14 15.45 5.60
C HIS A 120 -7.25 15.47 4.56
N ALA A 121 -7.82 14.31 4.19
CA ALA A 121 -8.91 14.29 3.24
C ALA A 121 -10.16 14.96 3.82
N ASP A 122 -10.88 15.66 2.95
CA ASP A 122 -12.22 16.14 3.25
C ASP A 122 -13.17 14.92 3.24
N LEU A 123 -13.46 14.40 4.43
CA LEU A 123 -14.31 13.25 4.66
C LEU A 123 -15.68 13.70 5.19
N PRO A 124 -16.78 13.01 4.83
CA PRO A 124 -18.10 13.33 5.36
C PRO A 124 -18.11 13.46 6.88
N PRO A 125 -18.66 14.58 7.39
CA PRO A 125 -18.53 14.97 8.79
C PRO A 125 -19.16 13.95 9.74
N LEU A 126 -18.72 13.98 10.99
CA LEU A 126 -19.32 13.18 12.06
C LEU A 126 -20.65 13.79 12.49
N ARG A 127 -21.56 12.95 12.98
CA ARG A 127 -22.79 13.41 13.65
C ARG A 127 -22.43 14.14 14.95
N GLN A 128 -23.19 15.16 15.33
CA GLN A 128 -22.96 15.96 16.54
C GLN A 128 -22.80 15.11 17.81
N GLN A 129 -23.65 14.08 17.98
CA GLN A 129 -23.55 13.15 19.11
C GLN A 129 -22.21 12.40 19.14
N THR A 130 -21.67 12.02 17.98
CA THR A 130 -20.36 11.36 17.88
C THR A 130 -19.24 12.34 18.25
N ILE A 131 -19.32 13.59 17.80
CA ILE A 131 -18.35 14.64 18.14
C ILE A 131 -18.33 14.88 19.66
N GLN A 132 -19.50 14.98 20.29
CA GLN A 132 -19.62 15.16 21.73
C GLN A 132 -19.05 13.97 22.52
N ARG A 133 -19.35 12.73 22.10
CA ARG A 133 -18.81 11.52 22.74
C ARG A 133 -17.28 11.45 22.64
N LYS A 134 -16.75 11.83 21.47
CA LYS A 134 -15.35 11.70 21.10
C LYS A 134 -14.47 12.87 21.57
N GLY A 135 -15.07 14.04 21.72
CA GLY A 135 -14.35 15.30 21.93
C GLY A 135 -13.61 15.82 20.69
N SER A 136 -13.88 15.28 19.49
CA SER A 136 -13.20 15.66 18.24
C SER A 136 -14.13 15.53 17.03
N SER A 137 -13.96 16.44 16.07
CA SER A 137 -14.68 16.42 14.78
C SER A 137 -13.96 15.63 13.69
N ALA A 138 -12.70 15.22 13.92
CA ALA A 138 -11.90 14.53 12.92
C ALA A 138 -12.51 13.15 12.58
N PRO A 139 -12.97 12.89 11.35
CA PRO A 139 -13.47 11.57 10.98
C PRO A 139 -12.37 10.51 11.09
N LEU A 140 -12.74 9.26 11.38
CA LEU A 140 -11.83 8.10 11.42
C LEU A 140 -10.70 8.12 12.47
N ILE A 141 -10.47 9.23 13.18
CA ILE A 141 -9.36 9.37 14.13
C ILE A 141 -9.89 9.58 15.54
N ASP A 142 -10.15 8.50 16.28
CA ASP A 142 -10.53 8.54 17.70
C ASP A 142 -9.30 8.43 18.60
N THR A 143 -8.86 7.20 18.86
CA THR A 143 -7.60 6.91 19.57
C THR A 143 -6.38 6.96 18.65
N GLY A 144 -6.59 7.00 17.33
CA GLY A 144 -5.53 6.83 16.33
C GLY A 144 -5.14 5.37 16.06
N GLN A 145 -5.75 4.40 16.74
CA GLN A 145 -5.44 2.97 16.57
C GLN A 145 -5.61 2.50 15.12
N MET A 146 -6.74 2.83 14.48
CA MET A 146 -6.98 2.42 13.08
C MET A 146 -5.93 3.02 12.14
N LEU A 147 -5.52 4.28 12.38
CA LEU A 147 -4.48 4.95 11.60
C LEU A 147 -3.12 4.27 11.76
N GLN A 148 -2.76 3.85 12.97
CA GLN A 148 -1.53 3.11 13.27
C GLN A 148 -1.55 1.68 12.72
N SER A 149 -2.73 1.10 12.55
CA SER A 149 -2.93 -0.22 11.94
C SER A 149 -2.79 -0.22 10.41
N ILE A 150 -2.83 0.95 9.75
CA ILE A 150 -2.59 1.07 8.31
C ILE A 150 -1.11 0.81 8.03
N THR A 151 -0.83 -0.24 7.28
CA THR A 151 0.50 -0.60 6.81
C THR A 151 0.39 -1.31 5.44
N TYR A 152 1.47 -1.95 5.01
CA TYR A 152 1.53 -2.73 3.79
C TYR A 152 2.01 -4.16 4.09
N GLU A 153 1.81 -5.04 3.12
CA GLU A 153 2.36 -6.39 3.10
C GLU A 153 2.79 -6.72 1.67
N VAL A 154 3.94 -7.38 1.54
CA VAL A 154 4.39 -7.94 0.27
C VAL A 154 3.95 -9.40 0.24
N ARG A 155 3.13 -9.77 -0.74
CA ARG A 155 2.59 -11.12 -0.93
C ARG A 155 2.82 -11.58 -2.36
N ASP A 156 2.51 -12.83 -2.64
CA ASP A 156 2.50 -13.32 -4.00
C ASP A 156 1.29 -12.74 -4.76
N ALA A 157 1.45 -12.43 -6.03
CA ALA A 157 0.49 -11.69 -6.85
C ALA A 157 -0.73 -12.54 -7.27
N GLU A 158 -0.71 -13.85 -7.01
CA GLU A 158 -1.79 -14.79 -7.34
C GLU A 158 -2.80 -15.01 -6.18
N ASP A 159 -2.65 -14.31 -5.06
CA ASP A 159 -3.57 -14.32 -3.91
C ASP A 159 -4.78 -13.37 -4.05
#